data_AF-A0A498NW70-F1
#
_entry.id   AF-A0A498NW70-F1
#
_cell.length_a   1.000
_cell.length_b   1.000
_cell.length_c   1.000
_cell.angle_alpha   90.00
_cell.angle_beta   90.00
_cell.angle_gamma   90.00
#
_symmetry.space_group_name_H-M   'P 1'
#
loop_
_entity.id
_entity.type
_entity.pdbx_description
1 polymer ?
#
loop_
_entity_poly.entity_id
_entity_poly.type
_entity_poly.pdbx_seq_one_letter_code
_entity_poly.pdbx_strand_id
1 'polypeptide(L)'
;MKTLEDKKKVVDDYIQWYFIYQNHVSIQRFKEGLATLDFVNALEQHPSLFSFMYYTETKLTADAVENIFHVQFSQPGSTNRQEEARVLSYWRDYLLYLEGIIYG
;
A
#
# COMPACT_ATOMS: atom_id res chain seq x y z
N MET A 1 -16.74 -18.02 -28.86
CA MET A 1 -15.98 -16.76 -28.77
C MET A 1 -15.90 -16.13 -30.15
N LYS A 2 -16.83 -15.24 -30.47
CA LYS A 2 -16.83 -14.51 -31.75
C LYS A 2 -16.89 -12.99 -31.59
N THR A 3 -17.19 -12.48 -30.39
CA THR A 3 -17.29 -11.04 -30.11
C THR A 3 -16.28 -10.58 -29.04
N LEU A 4 -16.11 -9.26 -28.90
CA LEU A 4 -15.26 -8.66 -27.87
C LEU A 4 -15.88 -8.85 -26.47
N GLU A 5 -17.21 -8.73 -26.37
CA GLU A 5 -18.00 -9.02 -25.16
C GLU A 5 -17.78 -10.46 -24.66
N ASP A 6 -17.74 -11.45 -25.56
CA ASP A 6 -17.45 -12.85 -25.18
C ASP A 6 -16.07 -12.97 -24.50
N LYS A 7 -15.08 -12.20 -24.95
CA LYS A 7 -13.72 -12.24 -24.39
C LYS A 7 -13.65 -11.59 -23.02
N LYS A 8 -14.32 -10.44 -22.82
CA LYS A 8 -14.41 -9.77 -21.51
C LYS A 8 -15.05 -10.69 -20.48
N LYS A 9 -16.17 -11.32 -20.85
CA LYS A 9 -16.87 -12.26 -19.98
C LYS A 9 -15.98 -13.42 -19.54
N VAL A 10 -15.17 -13.99 -20.43
CA VAL A 10 -14.25 -15.07 -20.04
C VAL A 10 -13.14 -14.60 -19.12
N VAL A 11 -12.65 -13.37 -19.27
CA VAL A 11 -11.71 -12.78 -18.32
C VAL A 11 -12.37 -12.58 -16.96
N ASP A 12 -13.58 -12.03 -16.92
CA ASP A 12 -14.33 -11.82 -15.68
C ASP A 12 -14.62 -13.16 -14.96
N ASP A 13 -15.12 -14.16 -15.69
CA ASP A 13 -15.39 -15.50 -15.17
C ASP A 13 -14.11 -16.18 -14.65
N TYR A 14 -12.97 -15.99 -15.34
CA TYR A 14 -11.68 -16.50 -14.89
C TYR A 14 -11.20 -15.82 -13.61
N ILE A 15 -11.31 -14.49 -13.51
CA ILE A 15 -10.96 -13.73 -12.31
C ILE A 15 -11.81 -14.20 -11.13
N GLN A 16 -13.11 -14.36 -11.32
CA GLN A 16 -14.03 -14.88 -10.30
C GLN A 16 -13.62 -16.29 -9.84
N TRP A 17 -13.33 -17.19 -10.78
CA TRP A 17 -12.89 -18.54 -10.44
C TRP A 17 -11.55 -18.54 -9.69
N TYR A 18 -10.57 -17.75 -10.15
CA TYR A 18 -9.24 -17.70 -9.57
C TYR A 18 -9.26 -17.16 -8.14
N PHE A 19 -9.94 -16.04 -7.90
CA PHE A 19 -9.94 -15.43 -6.57
C PHE A 19 -10.94 -16.07 -5.61
N ILE A 20 -12.17 -16.35 -6.06
CA ILE A 20 -13.24 -16.80 -5.17
C ILE A 20 -13.29 -18.33 -5.12
N TYR A 21 -13.37 -18.99 -6.28
CA TYR A 21 -13.63 -20.42 -6.30
C TYR A 21 -12.41 -21.23 -5.81
N GLN A 22 -11.18 -20.89 -6.22
CA GLN A 22 -10.00 -21.58 -5.71
C GLN A 22 -9.83 -21.41 -4.19
N ASN A 23 -10.18 -20.25 -3.66
CA ASN A 23 -9.99 -19.92 -2.24
C ASN A 23 -11.26 -20.13 -1.40
N HIS A 24 -12.31 -20.76 -1.94
CA HIS A 24 -13.63 -20.81 -1.30
C HIS A 24 -13.59 -21.40 0.11
N VAL A 25 -12.78 -22.43 0.35
CA VAL A 25 -12.61 -23.04 1.69
C VAL A 25 -11.98 -22.04 2.66
N SER A 26 -10.93 -21.35 2.24
CA SER A 26 -10.24 -20.34 3.07
C SER A 26 -11.16 -19.16 3.37
N ILE A 27 -11.90 -18.68 2.37
CA ILE A 27 -12.89 -17.61 2.52
C ILE A 27 -14.01 -18.04 3.49
N GLN A 28 -14.51 -19.27 3.35
CA GLN A 28 -15.57 -19.80 4.21
C GLN A 28 -15.11 -19.90 5.67
N ARG A 29 -13.94 -20.49 5.91
CA ARG A 29 -13.35 -20.56 7.28
C ARG A 29 -13.08 -19.19 7.86
N PHE A 30 -12.65 -18.24 7.04
CA PHE A 30 -12.46 -16.86 7.47
C PHE A 30 -13.78 -16.21 7.89
N LYS A 31 -14.85 -16.37 7.10
CA LYS A 31 -16.21 -15.92 7.45
C LYS A 31 -16.70 -16.56 8.75
N GLU A 32 -16.48 -17.86 8.95
CA GLU A 32 -16.84 -18.57 10.18
C GLU A 32 -16.08 -18.02 11.40
N GLY A 33 -14.79 -17.72 11.24
CA GLY A 33 -13.99 -17.06 12.27
C GLY A 33 -14.56 -15.70 12.68
N LEU A 34 -14.89 -14.84 11.70
CA LEU A 34 -15.53 -13.55 11.97
C LEU A 34 -16.93 -13.70 12.59
N ALA A 35 -17.68 -14.73 12.21
CA ALA A 35 -19.02 -14.99 12.76
C ALA A 35 -18.99 -15.39 14.23
N THR A 36 -17.85 -15.87 14.74
CA THR A 36 -17.70 -16.28 16.16
C THR A 36 -18.02 -15.13 17.14
N LEU A 37 -17.82 -13.88 16.74
CA LEU A 37 -18.12 -12.68 17.53
C LEU A 37 -19.22 -11.81 16.88
N ASP A 38 -20.07 -12.39 16.03
CA ASP A 38 -21.10 -11.69 15.23
C ASP A 38 -20.54 -10.58 14.32
N PHE A 39 -19.25 -10.61 14.02
CA PHE A 39 -18.59 -9.57 13.24
C PHE A 39 -19.02 -9.57 11.77
N VAL A 40 -19.45 -10.72 11.23
CA VAL A 40 -20.01 -10.81 9.88
C VAL A 40 -21.27 -9.94 9.74
N ASN A 41 -22.17 -9.99 10.72
CA ASN A 41 -23.37 -9.17 10.74
C ASN A 41 -23.02 -7.67 10.84
N ALA A 42 -22.06 -7.31 11.69
CA ALA A 42 -21.56 -5.94 11.78
C ALA A 42 -20.95 -5.45 10.45
N LEU A 43 -20.20 -6.30 9.73
CA LEU A 43 -19.65 -6.00 8.41
C LEU A 43 -20.74 -5.84 7.34
N GLU A 44 -21.79 -6.65 7.36
CA GLU A 44 -22.91 -6.54 6.40
C GLU A 44 -23.69 -5.23 6.60
N GLN A 45 -23.86 -4.78 7.85
CA GLN A 45 -24.50 -3.50 8.18
C GLN A 45 -23.57 -2.30 7.94
N HIS A 46 -22.27 -2.49 8.09
CA HIS A 46 -21.26 -1.43 7.91
C HIS A 46 -20.06 -1.91 7.08
N PRO A 47 -20.20 -2.01 5.74
CA PRO A 47 -19.13 -2.50 4.86
C PRO A 47 -17.83 -1.70 4.96
N SER A 48 -17.90 -0.43 5.36
CA SER A 48 -16.71 0.41 5.59
C SER A 48 -15.79 -0.15 6.68
N LEU A 49 -16.31 -0.91 7.64
CA LEU A 49 -15.49 -1.55 8.67
C LEU A 49 -14.50 -2.55 8.05
N PHE A 50 -14.78 -3.12 6.87
CA PHE A 50 -13.84 -4.03 6.20
C PHE A 50 -12.52 -3.35 5.79
N SER A 51 -12.40 -2.02 5.92
CA SER A 51 -11.18 -1.26 5.64
C SER A 51 -9.96 -1.70 6.42
N PHE A 52 -10.11 -2.31 7.60
CA PHE A 52 -8.94 -2.85 8.31
C PHE A 52 -8.27 -4.02 7.56
N MET A 53 -8.99 -4.69 6.66
CA MET A 53 -8.50 -5.88 5.97
C MET A 53 -7.69 -5.60 4.71
N TYR A 54 -7.86 -4.41 4.12
CA TYR A 54 -7.08 -4.02 2.97
C TYR A 54 -6.13 -2.89 3.33
N TYR A 55 -4.95 -2.92 2.73
CA TYR A 55 -4.03 -1.81 2.81
C TYR A 55 -4.69 -0.59 2.15
N THR A 56 -5.06 0.40 2.95
CA THR A 56 -5.38 1.73 2.43
C THR A 56 -4.06 2.39 2.07
N GLU A 57 -3.93 2.83 0.82
CA GLU A 57 -2.77 3.60 0.37
C GLU A 57 -2.68 4.89 1.19
N THR A 58 -1.87 4.87 2.24
CA THR A 58 -1.49 6.09 2.94
C THR A 58 -0.51 6.83 2.05
N LYS A 59 -0.84 8.06 1.65
CA LYS A 59 0.09 8.94 0.95
C LYS A 59 1.39 8.97 1.73
N LEU A 60 2.48 8.58 1.08
CA LEU A 60 3.80 8.66 1.67
C LEU A 60 4.19 10.14 1.76
N THR A 61 4.24 10.69 2.97
CA THR A 61 4.61 12.09 3.22
C THR A 61 6.11 12.23 3.40
N ALA A 62 6.64 13.44 3.19
CA ALA A 62 8.02 13.78 3.52
C ALA A 62 8.30 13.45 4.99
N ASP A 63 7.41 13.83 5.90
CA ASP A 63 7.56 13.58 7.33
C ASP A 63 7.66 12.08 7.65
N ALA A 64 6.80 11.25 7.05
CA ALA A 64 6.83 9.81 7.28
C ALA A 64 8.16 9.20 6.83
N VAL A 65 8.70 9.67 5.70
CA VAL A 65 9.96 9.21 5.14
C VAL A 65 11.15 9.73 5.92
N GLU A 66 11.16 11.01 6.30
CA GLU A 66 12.21 11.62 7.10
C GLU A 66 12.38 10.91 8.45
N ASN A 67 11.28 10.50 9.09
CA ASN A 67 11.30 9.80 10.37
C ASN A 67 11.90 8.39 10.32
N ILE A 68 12.09 7.79 9.13
CA ILE A 68 12.67 6.45 8.98
C ILE A 68 14.20 6.50 8.86
N PHE A 69 14.75 7.63 8.43
CA PHE A 69 16.19 7.77 8.17
C PHE A 69 16.89 8.59 9.26
N HIS A 70 18.01 8.07 9.74
CA HIS A 70 18.90 8.79 10.66
C HIS A 70 20.23 9.07 9.99
N VAL A 71 20.53 10.35 9.79
CA VAL A 71 21.79 10.77 9.17
C VAL A 71 22.95 10.45 10.11
N GLN A 72 23.91 9.67 9.62
CA GLN A 72 25.15 9.38 10.32
C GLN A 72 26.30 10.11 9.63
N PHE A 73 26.83 11.13 10.30
CA PHE A 73 27.98 11.88 9.79
C PHE A 73 29.29 11.17 10.14
N SER A 74 30.29 11.34 9.28
CA SER A 74 31.67 11.02 9.60
C SER A 74 32.21 11.90 10.72
N GLN A 75 33.33 11.47 11.32
CA GLN A 75 33.93 12.17 12.45
C GLN A 75 34.30 13.63 12.09
N PRO A 76 34.21 14.56 13.06
CA PRO A 76 34.67 15.94 12.86
C PRO A 76 36.12 15.99 12.37
N GLY A 77 36.40 16.75 11.31
CA GLY A 77 37.72 16.84 10.67
C GLY A 77 37.90 15.93 9.45
N SER A 78 36.91 15.09 9.12
CA SER A 78 36.84 14.36 7.86
C SER A 78 36.77 15.31 6.64
N THR A 79 37.43 14.94 5.55
CA THR A 79 37.34 15.65 4.26
C THR A 79 36.00 15.47 3.56
N ASN A 80 35.16 14.55 4.04
CA ASN A 80 33.89 14.18 3.39
C ASN A 80 32.76 15.18 3.64
N ARG A 81 32.98 16.21 4.48
CA ARG A 81 31.93 17.13 4.93
C ARG A 81 31.16 17.80 3.78
N GLN A 82 31.85 18.13 2.69
CA GLN A 82 31.23 18.74 1.50
C GLN A 82 30.31 17.74 0.79
N GLU A 83 30.75 16.50 0.61
CA GLU A 83 29.94 15.45 -0.02
C GLU A 83 28.75 15.06 0.87
N GLU A 84 28.93 14.96 2.19
CA GLU A 84 27.81 14.74 3.13
C GLU A 84 26.74 15.84 3.01
N ALA A 85 27.15 17.11 2.93
CA ALA A 85 26.22 18.22 2.77
C ALA A 85 25.46 18.15 1.44
N ARG A 86 26.13 17.71 0.37
CA ARG A 86 25.54 17.52 -0.96
C ARG A 86 24.54 16.36 -1.00
N VAL A 87 24.87 15.23 -0.36
CA VAL A 87 23.91 14.11 -0.24
C VAL A 87 22.68 14.54 0.55
N LEU A 88 22.85 15.33 1.60
CA LEU A 88 21.72 15.87 2.37
C LEU A 88 20.86 16.87 1.58
N SER A 89 21.43 17.65 0.66
CA SER A 89 20.60 18.49 -0.20
C SER A 89 19.73 17.65 -1.12
N TYR A 90 20.30 16.60 -1.75
CA TYR A 90 19.53 15.68 -2.59
C TYR A 90 18.43 14.95 -1.83
N TRP A 91 18.71 14.57 -0.57
CA TRP A 91 17.69 13.99 0.31
C TRP A 91 16.53 14.95 0.56
N ARG A 92 16.82 16.22 0.88
CA ARG A 92 15.79 17.24 1.11
C ARG A 92 14.98 17.53 -0.16
N ASP A 93 15.62 17.58 -1.32
CA ASP A 93 14.94 17.76 -2.60
C ASP A 93 13.97 16.60 -2.87
N TYR A 94 14.39 15.37 -2.57
CA TYR A 94 13.51 14.19 -2.66
C TYR A 94 12.30 14.27 -1.71
N LEU A 95 12.49 14.71 -0.46
CA LEU A 95 11.38 14.91 0.47
C LEU A 95 10.38 15.96 -0.06
N LEU A 96 10.86 17.08 -0.60
CA LEU A 96 10.00 18.10 -1.20
C LEU A 96 9.25 17.61 -2.44
N TYR A 97 9.86 16.71 -3.22
CA TYR A 97 9.18 16.03 -4.33
C TYR A 97 8.00 15.17 -3.86
N LEU A 98 8.15 14.45 -2.74
CA LEU A 98 7.06 13.63 -2.16
C LEU A 98 5.84 14.48 -1.73
N GLU A 99 6.07 15.73 -1.33
CA GLU A 99 4.99 16.67 -1.01
C GLU A 99 4.38 17.36 -2.23
N GLY A 100 4.91 17.12 -3.43
CA GLY A 100 4.46 17.79 -4.65
C GLY A 100 4.83 19.28 -4.69
N ILE A 101 5.84 19.70 -3.91
CA ILE A 101 6.28 21.11 -3.83
C ILE A 101 7.25 21.44 -4.98
N ILE A 102 7.98 20.45 -5.50
CA ILE A 102 8.85 20.62 -6.67
C ILE A 102 8.09 20.16 -7.93
N TYR A 103 7.40 21.10 -8.58
CA TYR A 103 7.07 20.98 -10.00
C TYR A 103 8.25 21.52 -10.80
N GLY A 104 8.98 20.62 -11.47
CA GLY A 104 9.92 20.94 -12.54
C GLY A 104 9.35 20.48 -13.87
#